data_AF-A0A2G4IRB8-F1
#
_entry.id   AF-A0A2G4IRB8-F1
#
_cell.length_a   1.000
_cell.length_b   1.000
_cell.length_c   1.000
_cell.angle_alpha   90.00
_cell.angle_beta   90.00
_cell.angle_gamma   90.00
#
_symmetry.space_group_name_H-M   'P 1'
#
loop_
_entity.id
_entity.type
_entity.pdbx_description
1 polymer ?
#
loop_
_entity_poly.entity_id
_entity_poly.type
_entity_poly.pdbx_seq_one_letter_code
_entity_poly.pdbx_strand_id
1 'polypeptide(L)'
;MTKTRTQIQTPRVAQGTRPQYFADPNMDQMHAMILALATEVSVLFDRFDAMERILNAKGVLTRTDLESWQPDTDAEDDRASKRDALIRRLFRSTHEARVKLEKE
;
A
#
# COMPACT_ATOMS: atom_id res chain seq x y z
N MET A 1 -22.33 -49.27 14.42
CA MET A 1 -20.89 -48.89 14.38
C MET A 1 -20.77 -47.52 13.73
N THR A 2 -20.86 -46.46 14.51
CA THR A 2 -20.75 -45.07 14.04
C THR A 2 -19.30 -44.61 14.22
N LYS A 3 -18.58 -44.42 13.10
CA LYS A 3 -17.21 -43.90 13.12
C LYS A 3 -17.25 -42.40 13.45
N THR A 4 -16.76 -42.04 14.63
CA THR A 4 -16.50 -40.66 15.03
C THR A 4 -15.46 -40.05 14.08
N ARG A 5 -15.84 -39.01 13.34
CA ARG A 5 -14.94 -38.27 12.45
C ARG A 5 -14.01 -37.42 13.32
N THR A 6 -12.80 -37.91 13.57
CA THR A 6 -11.73 -37.14 14.23
C THR A 6 -11.44 -35.88 13.41
N GLN A 7 -11.66 -34.71 13.99
CA GLN A 7 -11.32 -33.45 13.33
C GLN A 7 -9.80 -33.32 13.23
N ILE A 8 -9.28 -33.22 12.01
CA ILE A 8 -7.85 -32.99 11.76
C ILE A 8 -7.59 -31.51 12.04
N GLN A 9 -6.96 -31.21 13.17
CA GLN A 9 -6.52 -29.86 13.50
C GLN A 9 -5.17 -29.61 12.82
N THR A 10 -5.17 -28.90 11.70
CA THR A 10 -3.92 -28.52 11.03
C THR A 10 -3.19 -27.46 11.86
N PRO A 11 -1.87 -27.58 12.06
CA PRO A 11 -1.09 -26.54 12.73
C PRO A 11 -1.23 -25.21 11.97
N ARG A 12 -1.50 -24.12 12.70
CA ARG A 12 -1.82 -22.79 12.14
C ARG A 12 -0.61 -22.07 11.55
N VAL A 13 0.58 -22.67 11.66
CA VAL A 13 1.85 -22.12 11.20
C VAL A 13 2.44 -23.09 10.19
N ALA A 14 2.64 -22.62 8.96
CA ALA A 14 3.30 -23.38 7.92
C ALA A 14 4.71 -23.77 8.38
N GLN A 15 5.01 -25.06 8.36
CA GLN A 15 6.34 -25.60 8.66
C GLN A 15 7.18 -25.52 7.39
N GLY A 16 8.05 -24.51 7.28
CA GLY A 16 8.98 -24.35 6.17
C GLY A 16 9.87 -23.13 6.36
N THR A 17 11.16 -23.27 6.11
CA THR A 17 12.10 -22.13 6.03
C THR A 17 11.61 -21.21 4.92
N ARG A 18 11.45 -19.91 5.20
CA ARG A 18 11.06 -18.93 4.17
C ARG A 18 12.10 -18.99 3.03
N PRO A 19 11.67 -19.10 1.77
CA PRO A 19 12.61 -19.08 0.66
C PRO A 19 13.38 -17.76 0.66
N GLN A 20 14.71 -17.87 0.65
CA GLN A 20 15.61 -16.74 0.50
C GLN A 20 15.89 -16.56 -0.99
N TYR A 21 15.56 -15.40 -1.55
CA TYR A 21 15.74 -15.14 -2.99
C TYR A 21 17.00 -14.32 -3.27
N PHE A 22 17.37 -13.42 -2.35
CA PHE A 22 18.56 -12.58 -2.48
C PHE A 22 19.69 -12.99 -1.52
N ALA A 23 20.92 -12.60 -1.85
CA ALA A 23 22.09 -12.89 -1.00
C ALA A 23 22.00 -12.22 0.38
N ASP A 24 21.43 -11.01 0.45
CA ASP A 24 21.16 -10.30 1.70
C ASP A 24 19.70 -10.57 2.14
N PRO A 25 19.47 -11.20 3.31
CA PRO A 25 18.12 -11.43 3.85
C PRO A 25 17.30 -10.14 4.04
N ASN A 26 17.93 -8.98 4.20
CA ASN A 26 17.22 -7.70 4.30
C ASN A 26 16.57 -7.29 2.97
N MET A 27 17.16 -7.70 1.84
CA MET A 27 16.59 -7.45 0.51
C MET A 27 15.31 -8.25 0.30
N ASP A 28 15.25 -9.49 0.78
CA ASP A 28 14.02 -10.30 0.75
C ASP A 28 12.91 -9.68 1.61
N GLN A 29 13.26 -9.12 2.78
CA GLN A 29 12.29 -8.42 3.62
C GLN A 29 11.76 -7.15 2.93
N MET A 30 12.65 -6.34 2.34
CA MET A 30 12.26 -5.15 1.59
C MET A 30 11.38 -5.51 0.39
N HIS A 31 11.73 -6.56 -0.35
CA HIS A 31 10.93 -7.05 -1.47
C HIS A 31 9.54 -7.51 -1.02
N ALA A 32 9.44 -8.25 0.09
CA ALA A 32 8.16 -8.65 0.65
C ALA A 32 7.30 -7.44 1.06
N MET A 33 7.90 -6.39 1.64
CA MET A 33 7.20 -5.14 1.94
C MET A 33 6.68 -4.45 0.68
N ILE A 34 7.48 -4.40 -0.39
CA ILE A 34 7.09 -3.81 -1.67
C ILE A 34 5.92 -4.59 -2.29
N LEU A 35 5.97 -5.92 -2.30
CA LEU A 35 4.88 -6.75 -2.82
C LEU A 35 3.58 -6.57 -2.03
N ALA A 36 3.67 -6.49 -0.69
CA ALA A 36 2.52 -6.18 0.15
C ALA A 36 1.94 -4.80 -0.20
N LEU A 37 2.79 -3.78 -0.33
CA LEU A 37 2.35 -2.44 -0.70
C LEU A 37 1.72 -2.40 -2.10
N ALA A 38 2.29 -3.09 -3.09
CA ALA A 38 1.74 -3.17 -4.44
C ALA A 38 0.34 -3.81 -4.45
N THR A 39 0.14 -4.83 -3.60
CA THR A 39 -1.17 -5.47 -3.42
C THR A 39 -2.20 -4.47 -2.88
N GLU A 40 -1.85 -3.71 -1.84
CA GLU A 40 -2.73 -2.69 -1.28
C GLU A 40 -3.04 -1.57 -2.30
N VAL A 41 -2.05 -1.15 -3.09
CA VAL A 41 -2.24 -0.17 -4.16
C VAL A 41 -3.22 -0.69 -5.22
N SER A 42 -3.15 -1.97 -5.59
CA SER A 42 -4.12 -2.58 -6.51
C SER A 42 -5.54 -2.52 -5.95
N VAL A 43 -5.73 -2.86 -4.68
CA VAL A 43 -7.04 -2.80 -4.01
C VAL A 43 -7.58 -1.37 -3.95
N LEU A 44 -6.72 -0.38 -3.76
CA LEU A 44 -7.11 1.04 -3.80
C LEU A 44 -7.60 1.44 -5.21
N PHE A 45 -6.92 1.03 -6.27
CA PHE A 45 -7.37 1.30 -7.64
C PHE A 45 -8.71 0.63 -7.95
N ASP A 46 -8.91 -0.62 -7.54
CA ASP A 46 -10.20 -1.31 -7.70
C ASP A 46 -11.32 -0.57 -6.95
N ARG A 47 -11.01 -0.03 -5.76
CA ARG A 47 -11.96 0.74 -4.97
C ARG A 47 -12.30 2.09 -5.63
N PHE A 48 -11.35 2.74 -6.29
CA PHE A 48 -11.63 3.94 -7.09
C PHE A 48 -12.50 3.63 -8.30
N ASP A 49 -12.21 2.57 -9.08
CA ASP A 49 -13.07 2.14 -10.19
C ASP A 49 -14.50 1.85 -9.72
N ALA A 50 -14.67 1.16 -8.59
CA ALA A 50 -15.98 0.91 -8.01
C ALA A 50 -16.71 2.21 -7.63
N MET A 51 -16.01 3.18 -7.04
CA MET A 51 -16.58 4.49 -6.70
C MET A 51 -17.05 5.23 -7.97
N GLU A 52 -16.22 5.27 -9.00
CA GLU A 52 -16.54 5.92 -10.28
C GLU A 52 -17.78 5.31 -10.93
N ARG A 53 -17.86 3.97 -10.99
CA ARG A 53 -19.04 3.26 -11.53
C ARG A 53 -20.31 3.57 -10.76
N ILE A 54 -20.24 3.57 -9.42
CA ILE A 54 -21.39 3.87 -8.57
C ILE A 54 -21.84 5.32 -8.75
N LEU A 55 -20.91 6.28 -8.82
CA LEU A 55 -21.22 7.69 -9.01
C LEU A 55 -21.82 7.97 -10.39
N ASN A 56 -21.30 7.32 -11.44
CA ASN A 56 -21.85 7.41 -12.79
C ASN A 56 -23.25 6.80 -12.87
N ALA A 57 -23.46 5.62 -12.27
CA ALA A 57 -24.78 5.00 -12.20
C ALA A 57 -25.82 5.87 -11.46
N LYS A 58 -25.37 6.71 -10.51
CA LYS A 58 -26.20 7.69 -9.80
C LYS A 58 -26.33 9.04 -10.53
N GLY A 59 -25.66 9.22 -11.67
CA GLY A 59 -25.69 10.47 -12.44
C GLY A 59 -24.97 11.64 -11.77
N VAL A 60 -24.05 11.38 -10.83
CA VAL A 60 -23.32 12.42 -10.08
C VAL A 60 -22.05 12.87 -10.81
N LEU A 61 -21.35 11.92 -11.42
CA LEU A 61 -20.07 12.11 -12.10
C LEU A 61 -20.02 11.18 -13.30
N THR A 62 -19.80 11.70 -14.50
CA THR A 62 -19.54 10.85 -15.66
C THR A 62 -18.06 10.50 -15.75
N ARG A 63 -17.74 9.42 -16.46
CA ARG A 63 -16.34 9.06 -16.74
C ARG A 63 -15.61 10.18 -17.49
N THR A 64 -16.29 10.84 -18.42
CA THR A 64 -15.74 11.97 -19.18
C THR A 64 -15.40 13.15 -18.29
N ASP A 65 -16.23 13.45 -17.29
CA ASP A 65 -15.97 14.55 -16.33
C ASP A 65 -14.66 14.28 -15.57
N LEU A 66 -14.42 13.04 -15.14
CA LEU A 66 -13.20 12.67 -14.44
C LEU A 66 -11.97 12.70 -15.34
N GLU A 67 -12.06 12.15 -16.56
CA GLU A 67 -10.93 12.10 -17.51
C GLU A 67 -10.54 13.49 -18.05
N SER A 68 -11.50 14.42 -18.12
CA SER A 68 -11.26 15.80 -18.57
C SER A 68 -10.90 16.75 -17.43
N TRP A 69 -11.06 16.32 -16.18
CA TRP A 69 -10.80 17.15 -15.01
C TRP A 69 -9.33 17.57 -14.96
N GLN A 70 -9.11 18.86 -14.74
CA GLN A 70 -7.79 19.42 -14.47
C GLN A 70 -7.81 20.13 -13.12
N PRO A 71 -6.74 19.97 -12.32
CA PRO A 71 -6.62 20.66 -11.05
C PRO A 71 -6.50 22.18 -11.28
N ASP A 72 -7.23 22.95 -10.49
CA ASP A 72 -7.01 24.38 -10.36
C ASP A 72 -5.85 24.68 -9.42
N THR A 73 -5.53 25.97 -9.25
CA THR A 73 -4.43 26.42 -8.38
C THR A 73 -4.60 25.90 -6.95
N ASP A 74 -5.81 25.96 -6.41
CA ASP A 74 -6.10 25.53 -5.05
C ASP A 74 -5.86 24.02 -4.90
N ALA A 75 -6.33 23.20 -5.86
CA ALA A 75 -6.11 21.76 -5.86
C ALA A 75 -4.63 21.37 -5.99
N GLU A 76 -3.85 22.11 -6.78
CA GLU A 76 -2.40 21.89 -6.91
C GLU A 76 -1.65 22.22 -5.61
N ASP A 77 -1.96 23.35 -4.98
CA ASP A 77 -1.35 23.76 -3.71
C ASP A 77 -1.65 22.73 -2.60
N ASP A 78 -2.89 22.25 -2.56
CA ASP A 78 -3.33 21.20 -1.65
C ASP A 78 -2.54 19.89 -1.85
N ARG A 79 -2.31 19.51 -3.11
CA ARG A 79 -1.51 18.33 -3.46
C ARG A 79 -0.05 18.50 -3.10
N ALA A 80 0.52 19.67 -3.35
CA ALA A 80 1.89 19.98 -3.00
C ALA A 80 2.10 19.87 -1.48
N SER A 81 1.21 20.47 -0.69
CA SER A 81 1.24 20.40 0.77
C SER A 81 1.15 18.96 1.29
N LYS A 82 0.22 18.16 0.76
CA LYS A 82 0.07 16.73 1.12
C LYS A 82 1.31 15.92 0.77
N ARG A 83 1.90 16.15 -0.40
CA ARG A 83 3.14 15.48 -0.85
C ARG A 83 4.33 15.83 0.03
N ASP A 84 4.48 17.10 0.38
CA ASP A 84 5.53 17.56 1.29
C ASP A 84 5.41 16.94 2.68
N ALA A 85 4.19 16.88 3.22
CA ALA A 85 3.93 16.22 4.50
C ALA A 85 4.26 14.72 4.45
N LEU A 86 3.93 14.05 3.34
CA LEU A 86 4.27 12.65 3.12
C LEU A 86 5.79 12.43 3.10
N ILE A 87 6.52 13.22 2.31
CA ILE A 87 7.99 13.14 2.21
C ILE A 87 8.62 13.33 3.60
N ARG A 88 8.20 14.37 4.34
CA ARG A 88 8.70 14.62 5.70
C ARG A 88 8.44 13.46 6.65
N ARG A 89 7.28 12.78 6.54
CA ARG A 89 6.97 11.61 7.37
C ARG A 89 7.83 10.41 7.01
N LEU A 90 8.01 10.14 5.71
CA LEU A 90 8.79 8.99 5.23
C LEU A 90 10.27 9.12 5.57
N PHE A 91 10.85 10.31 5.41
CA PHE A 91 12.29 10.54 5.58
C PHE A 91 12.70 11.06 6.96
N ARG A 92 11.78 11.11 7.93
CA ARG A 92 12.06 11.60 9.28
C ARG A 92 13.27 10.92 9.91
N SER A 93 13.31 9.59 9.89
CA SER A 93 14.40 8.81 10.50
C SER A 93 15.74 9.01 9.79
N THR A 94 15.75 9.16 8.47
CA THR A 94 16.97 9.44 7.71
C THR A 94 17.52 10.83 7.99
N HIS A 95 16.64 11.82 8.16
CA HIS A 95 17.04 13.18 8.52
C HIS A 95 17.64 13.22 9.93
N GLU A 96 17.00 12.56 10.90
CA GLU A 96 17.51 12.45 12.28
C GLU A 96 18.86 11.72 12.35
N ALA A 97 19.02 10.64 11.57
CA ALA A 97 20.29 9.90 11.49
C ALA A 97 21.43 10.77 10.92
N ARG A 98 21.16 11.55 9.87
CA ARG A 98 22.14 12.49 9.29
C ARG A 98 22.57 13.57 10.28
N VAL A 99 21.62 14.19 10.98
CA VAL A 99 21.90 15.25 11.96
C VAL A 99 22.73 14.75 13.15
N LYS A 100 22.62 13.48 13.52
CA LYS A 100 23.48 12.87 14.54
C LYS A 100 24.92 12.71 14.07
N LEU A 101 25.13 12.25 12.83
CA LEU A 101 26.45 12.08 12.23
C LEU A 101 27.20 13.40 12.00
N GLU A 102 26.48 14.51 11.78
CA GLU A 102 27.08 15.85 11.62
C GLU A 102 27.45 16.51 12.97
N LYS A 103 27.06 15.92 14.11
CA LYS A 103 27.33 16.43 15.47
C LYS A 103 28.41 15.63 16.21
N GLU A 104 28.93 14.56 15.62
CA GLU A 104 30.07 13.77 16.10
C GLU A 104 31.34 14.16 15.33
#